data_AF-A0A6G2V766-F1
#
_entry.id   AF-A0A6G2V766-F1
#
_cell.length_a   1.000
_cell.length_b   1.000
_cell.length_c   1.000
_cell.angle_alpha   90.00
_cell.angle_beta   90.00
_cell.angle_gamma   90.00
#
_symmetry.space_group_name_H-M   'P 1'
#
loop_
_entity.id
_entity.type
_entity.pdbx_description
1 polymer ?
#
loop_
_entity_poly.entity_id
_entity_poly.type
_entity_poly.pdbx_seq_one_letter_code
_entity_poly.pdbx_strand_id
1 'polypeptide(L)'
;MTPSTSGRPPARAALTGSAAPCWVNLMTRDLESAQKFYGPVMGWSFRPGRLGDDFAVARRGDVPVAGIGAVATAFRVAVAWTPYFAVRDADVAASRIRERSGTVAVGPLTLGKGRGALAAD
;
A
#
# COMPACT_ATOMS: atom_id res chain seq x y z
N MET A 1 32.70 38.01 22.09
CA MET A 1 31.25 37.84 21.84
C MET A 1 31.10 37.25 20.44
N THR A 2 31.15 35.93 20.32
CA THR A 2 30.98 35.20 19.04
C THR A 2 29.51 34.79 18.91
N PRO A 3 28.82 35.04 17.79
CA PRO A 3 27.43 34.63 17.67
C PRO A 3 27.39 33.11 17.42
N SER A 4 26.71 32.39 18.30
CA SER A 4 26.34 30.99 18.10
C SER A 4 25.31 30.90 16.98
N THR A 5 25.72 30.41 15.80
CA THR A 5 24.79 29.91 14.79
C THR A 5 24.15 28.63 15.32
N SER A 6 22.91 28.71 15.80
CA SER A 6 22.09 27.53 16.02
C SER A 6 21.76 26.92 14.65
N GLY A 7 22.49 25.87 14.29
CA GLY A 7 22.16 25.06 13.12
C GLY A 7 20.81 24.39 13.37
N ARG A 8 19.77 24.81 12.63
CA ARG A 8 18.54 24.02 12.51
C ARG A 8 18.96 22.62 12.06
N PRO A 9 18.61 21.54 12.78
CA PRO A 9 18.90 20.19 12.28
C PRO A 9 18.27 20.06 10.89
N PRO A 10 18.98 19.47 9.91
CA PRO A 10 18.42 19.30 8.58
C PRO A 10 17.07 18.62 8.74
N ALA A 11 16.03 19.22 8.16
CA ALA A 11 14.71 18.61 8.15
C ALA A 11 14.89 17.17 7.64
N ARG A 12 14.50 16.18 8.45
CA ARG A 12 14.54 14.77 8.06
C ARG A 12 14.00 14.70 6.64
N ALA A 13 14.85 14.31 5.69
CA ALA A 13 14.44 14.15 4.31
C ALA A 13 13.25 13.19 4.36
N ALA A 14 12.06 13.73 4.15
CA ALA A 14 10.89 12.89 4.07
C ALA A 14 11.20 11.92 2.93
N LEU A 15 11.01 10.63 3.15
CA LEU A 15 11.07 9.63 2.08
C LEU A 15 9.97 9.88 1.03
N THR A 16 9.33 11.05 1.00
CA THR A 16 8.33 11.47 0.02
C THR A 16 9.02 11.68 -1.32
N GLY A 17 9.30 10.56 -1.99
CA GLY A 17 10.00 10.45 -3.25
C GLY A 17 9.86 9.02 -3.78
N SER A 18 10.20 8.82 -5.05
CA SER A 18 10.26 7.49 -5.67
C SER A 18 11.00 6.50 -4.75
N ALA A 19 10.40 5.33 -4.52
CA ALA A 19 10.82 4.20 -3.70
C ALA A 19 10.36 4.13 -2.23
N ALA A 20 9.54 5.05 -1.73
CA ALA A 20 9.03 4.93 -0.36
C ALA A 20 7.73 4.11 -0.24
N PRO A 21 7.50 3.43 0.89
CA PRO A 21 6.20 2.84 1.20
C PRO A 21 5.11 3.91 1.13
N CYS A 22 4.09 3.67 0.30
CA CYS A 22 3.03 4.64 0.05
C CYS A 22 1.64 4.09 0.33
N TRP A 23 1.49 2.77 0.42
CA TRP A 23 0.21 2.11 0.64
C TRP A 23 0.41 0.69 1.17
N VAL A 24 -0.62 0.13 1.83
CA VAL A 24 -0.64 -1.27 2.29
C VAL A 24 -2.00 -1.90 1.99
N ASN A 25 -1.99 -3.16 1.56
CA ASN A 25 -3.20 -3.97 1.41
C ASN A 25 -3.12 -5.21 2.29
N LEU A 26 -4.23 -5.59 2.92
CA LEU A 26 -4.40 -6.89 3.55
C LEU A 26 -5.23 -7.78 2.63
N MET A 27 -4.68 -8.93 2.25
CA MET A 27 -5.47 -10.04 1.72
C MET A 27 -5.88 -10.93 2.90
N THR A 28 -7.19 -11.06 3.12
CA THR A 28 -7.79 -11.88 4.20
C THR A 28 -8.69 -12.95 3.58
N ARG A 29 -9.09 -13.92 4.41
CA ARG A 29 -10.11 -14.92 4.04
C ARG A 29 -11.53 -14.42 4.26
N ASP A 30 -11.70 -13.51 5.22
CA ASP A 30 -12.98 -12.98 5.64
C ASP A 30 -12.84 -11.47 5.91
N LEU A 31 -13.58 -10.67 5.14
CA LEU A 31 -13.49 -9.21 5.20
C LEU A 31 -14.14 -8.69 6.47
N GLU A 32 -15.29 -9.24 6.85
CA GLU A 32 -16.06 -8.79 8.01
C GLU A 32 -15.28 -8.97 9.32
N SER A 33 -14.69 -10.15 9.54
CA SER A 33 -13.86 -10.44 10.72
C SER A 33 -12.62 -9.55 10.77
N ALA A 34 -11.98 -9.29 9.62
CA ALA A 34 -10.85 -8.37 9.56
C ALA A 34 -11.28 -6.94 9.95
N GLN A 35 -12.42 -6.45 9.46
CA GLN A 35 -12.95 -5.14 9.81
C GLN A 35 -13.32 -5.03 11.29
N LYS A 36 -13.98 -6.06 11.85
CA LYS A 36 -14.32 -6.14 13.28
C LYS A 36 -13.08 -6.13 14.17
N PHE A 37 -11.98 -6.73 13.72
CA PHE A 37 -10.72 -6.73 14.45
C PHE A 37 -9.98 -5.39 14.32
N TYR A 38 -9.70 -4.93 13.09
CA TYR A 38 -8.88 -3.75 12.86
C TYR A 38 -9.59 -2.43 13.16
N GLY A 39 -10.93 -2.39 13.09
CA GLY A 39 -11.71 -1.21 13.41
C GLY A 39 -11.39 -0.67 14.81
N PRO A 40 -11.60 -1.46 15.89
CA PRO A 40 -11.26 -1.07 17.24
C PRO A 40 -9.74 -0.94 17.48
N VAL A 41 -8.93 -1.88 16.96
CA VAL A 41 -7.48 -1.90 17.22
C VAL A 41 -6.77 -0.66 16.67
N MET A 42 -7.16 -0.22 15.47
CA MET A 42 -6.51 0.89 14.77
C MET A 42 -7.33 2.19 14.76
N GLY A 43 -8.57 2.15 15.27
CA GLY A 43 -9.52 3.26 15.15
C GLY A 43 -9.93 3.53 13.70
N TRP A 44 -10.14 2.48 12.92
CA TRP A 44 -10.47 2.57 11.49
C TRP A 44 -11.98 2.45 11.23
N SER A 45 -12.43 3.17 10.21
CA SER A 45 -13.71 2.93 9.54
C SER A 45 -13.47 2.35 8.14
N PHE A 46 -14.49 1.74 7.56
CA PHE A 46 -14.37 1.04 6.28
C PHE A 46 -15.43 1.54 5.31
N ARG A 47 -15.04 1.71 4.05
CA ARG A 47 -15.97 2.00 2.95
C ARG A 47 -15.78 0.96 1.84
N PRO A 48 -16.86 0.46 1.21
CA PRO A 48 -16.73 -0.38 0.02
C PRO A 48 -15.82 0.28 -1.02
N GLY A 49 -14.88 -0.50 -1.55
CA GLY A 49 -14.03 -0.04 -2.64
C GLY A 49 -14.69 -0.21 -4.00
N ARG A 50 -13.93 0.06 -5.07
CA ARG A 50 -14.43 -0.09 -6.44
C ARG A 50 -14.39 -1.53 -6.96
N LEU A 51 -13.81 -2.46 -6.20
CA LEU A 51 -13.68 -3.88 -6.57
C LEU A 51 -14.85 -4.74 -6.09
N GLY A 52 -15.99 -4.14 -5.72
CA GLY A 52 -17.16 -4.85 -5.21
C GLY A 52 -17.09 -5.13 -3.71
N ASP A 53 -18.00 -5.97 -3.24
CA ASP A 53 -18.25 -6.19 -1.80
C ASP A 53 -17.11 -6.94 -1.10
N ASP A 54 -16.22 -7.59 -1.86
CA ASP A 54 -15.07 -8.33 -1.33
C ASP A 54 -13.87 -7.43 -0.99
N PHE A 55 -13.95 -6.12 -1.22
CA PHE A 55 -12.86 -5.19 -0.93
C PHE A 55 -13.36 -3.89 -0.29
N ALA A 56 -12.68 -3.46 0.76
CA ALA A 56 -12.92 -2.19 1.43
C ALA A 56 -11.66 -1.33 1.52
N VAL A 57 -11.86 -0.02 1.52
CA VAL A 57 -10.83 0.95 1.89
C VAL A 57 -10.99 1.30 3.37
N ALA A 58 -9.96 0.99 4.16
CA ALA A 58 -9.85 1.41 5.55
C ALA A 58 -9.48 2.90 5.63
N ARG A 59 -10.07 3.60 6.59
CA ARG A 59 -9.93 5.04 6.76
C ARG A 59 -9.73 5.38 8.23
N ARG A 60 -8.92 6.42 8.49
CA ARG A 60 -8.85 7.09 9.80
C ARG A 60 -9.39 8.50 9.63
N GLY A 61 -10.60 8.74 10.11
CA GLY A 61 -11.38 9.91 9.71
C GLY A 61 -11.58 9.95 8.19
N ASP A 62 -11.16 11.05 7.56
CA ASP A 62 -11.25 11.21 6.10
C ASP A 62 -10.00 10.78 5.32
N VAL A 63 -8.99 10.24 6.01
CA VAL A 63 -7.76 9.81 5.37
C VAL A 63 -7.85 8.32 5.03
N PRO A 64 -7.74 7.92 3.75
CA PRO A 64 -7.61 6.51 3.39
C PRO A 64 -6.22 6.00 3.82
N VAL A 65 -6.16 4.83 4.45
CA VAL A 65 -4.92 4.31 5.09
C VAL A 65 -4.53 2.89 4.66
N ALA A 66 -5.47 2.06 4.24
CA ALA A 66 -5.20 0.71 3.75
C ALA A 66 -6.32 0.18 2.85
N GLY A 67 -6.01 -0.81 2.01
CA GLY A 67 -7.01 -1.68 1.40
C GLY A 67 -7.13 -3.00 2.17
N ILE A 68 -8.34 -3.56 2.27
CA ILE A 68 -8.55 -4.88 2.86
C ILE A 68 -9.52 -5.64 1.97
N GLY A 69 -9.16 -6.86 1.55
CA GLY A 69 -10.03 -7.68 0.70
C GLY A 69 -10.06 -9.16 1.05
N ALA A 70 -11.25 -9.78 0.95
CA ALA A 70 -11.51 -11.19 1.20
C ALA A 70 -11.15 -12.10 0.02
N VAL A 71 -9.99 -11.87 -0.58
CA VAL A 71 -9.62 -12.52 -1.84
C VAL A 71 -8.64 -13.69 -1.65
N ALA A 72 -8.21 -13.94 -0.41
CA ALA A 72 -7.22 -14.99 -0.11
C ALA A 72 -7.74 -16.39 -0.48
N THR A 73 -9.01 -16.67 -0.18
CA THR A 73 -9.65 -17.95 -0.50
C THR A 73 -9.84 -18.13 -2.01
N ALA A 74 -10.34 -17.10 -2.69
CA ALA A 74 -10.62 -17.14 -4.13
C ALA A 74 -9.36 -17.34 -4.97
N PHE A 75 -8.27 -16.64 -4.64
CA PHE A 75 -7.01 -16.76 -5.38
C PHE A 75 -6.03 -17.78 -4.78
N ARG A 76 -6.42 -18.50 -3.72
CA ARG A 76 -5.55 -19.42 -2.95
C ARG A 76 -4.20 -18.79 -2.58
N VAL A 77 -4.24 -17.53 -2.18
CA VAL A 77 -3.06 -16.77 -1.74
C VAL A 77 -3.00 -16.72 -0.22
N ALA A 78 -1.79 -16.51 0.33
CA ALA A 78 -1.60 -16.39 1.76
C ALA A 78 -2.33 -15.15 2.33
N VAL A 79 -2.80 -15.27 3.57
CA VAL A 79 -3.25 -14.11 4.33
C VAL A 79 -2.03 -13.28 4.70
N ALA A 80 -1.90 -12.11 4.10
CA ALA A 80 -0.70 -11.29 4.23
C ALA A 80 -0.99 -9.80 4.04
N TRP A 81 -0.21 -8.99 4.76
CA TRP A 81 -0.06 -7.58 4.48
C TRP A 81 0.96 -7.39 3.35
N THR A 82 0.55 -6.67 2.31
CA THR A 82 1.34 -6.36 1.12
C THR A 82 1.60 -4.86 1.06
N PRO A 83 2.85 -4.41 1.25
CA PRO A 83 3.22 -3.02 1.06
C PRO A 83 3.37 -2.68 -0.42
N TYR A 84 3.05 -1.44 -0.76
CA TYR A 84 3.30 -0.82 -2.05
C TYR A 84 4.30 0.31 -1.90
N PHE A 85 5.18 0.44 -2.88
CA PHE A 85 6.20 1.47 -2.94
C PHE A 85 5.90 2.42 -4.10
N ALA A 86 6.00 3.73 -3.84
CA ALA A 86 5.79 4.73 -4.87
C ALA A 86 6.89 4.61 -5.94
N VAL A 87 6.52 4.62 -7.21
CA VAL A 87 7.48 4.68 -8.32
C VAL A 87 7.06 5.77 -9.28
N ARG A 88 8.03 6.34 -10.02
CA ARG A 88 7.72 7.34 -11.05
C ARG A 88 6.88 6.75 -12.19
N ASP A 89 7.17 5.50 -12.56
CA ASP A 89 6.51 4.78 -13.63
C ASP A 89 6.42 3.29 -13.28
N ALA A 90 5.20 2.75 -13.23
CA ALA A 90 4.94 1.37 -12.85
C ALA A 90 5.35 0.36 -13.94
N ASP A 91 5.26 0.75 -15.20
CA ASP A 91 5.63 -0.10 -16.34
C ASP A 91 7.16 -0.25 -16.42
N VAL A 92 7.90 0.85 -16.22
CA VAL A 92 9.36 0.82 -16.12
C VAL A 92 9.82 0.00 -14.91
N ALA A 93 9.19 0.18 -13.74
CA ALA A 93 9.53 -0.59 -12.55
C ALA A 93 9.28 -2.10 -12.76
N ALA A 94 8.15 -2.47 -13.34
CA ALA A 94 7.82 -3.87 -13.64
C ALA A 94 8.80 -4.50 -14.66
N SER A 95 9.24 -3.75 -15.69
CA SER A 95 10.28 -4.23 -16.62
C SER A 95 11.59 -4.53 -15.87
N ARG A 96 12.03 -3.63 -15.01
CA ARG A 96 13.26 -3.79 -14.23
C ARG A 96 13.23 -4.97 -13.26
N ILE A 97 12.06 -5.29 -12.70
CA ILE A 97 11.87 -6.48 -11.87
C ILE A 97 12.09 -7.74 -12.72
N ARG A 98 11.45 -7.82 -13.89
CA ARG A 98 11.59 -8.97 -14.81
C ARG A 98 13.02 -9.17 -15.30
N GLU A 99 13.73 -8.09 -15.63
CA GLU A 99 15.16 -8.12 -16.00
C GLU A 99 16.05 -8.74 -14.92
N ARG A 100 15.63 -8.67 -13.66
CA ARG A 100 16.37 -9.16 -12.49
C ARG A 100 15.80 -10.48 -11.98
N SER A 101 15.11 -11.22 -12.85
CA SER A 101 14.49 -12.52 -12.57
C SER A 101 13.34 -12.49 -11.56
N GLY A 102 12.94 -11.31 -11.08
CA GLY A 102 11.74 -11.18 -10.25
C GLY A 102 10.46 -11.41 -11.05
N THR A 103 9.41 -11.81 -10.35
CA THR A 103 8.10 -12.12 -10.92
C THR A 103 7.14 -10.95 -10.76
N VAL A 104 6.51 -10.52 -11.84
CA VAL A 104 5.36 -9.59 -11.77
C VAL A 104 4.07 -10.41 -11.83
N ALA A 105 3.48 -10.68 -10.67
CA ALA A 105 2.31 -11.52 -10.52
C ALA A 105 1.01 -10.85 -11.02
N VAL A 106 0.90 -9.53 -10.86
CA VAL A 106 -0.27 -8.75 -11.30
C VAL A 106 0.18 -7.42 -11.92
N GLY A 107 -0.41 -7.04 -13.05
CA GLY A 107 -0.16 -5.76 -13.70
C GLY A 107 1.14 -5.68 -14.51
N PRO A 108 1.59 -4.47 -14.89
CA PRO A 108 1.04 -3.16 -14.52
C PRO A 108 -0.39 -2.94 -15.01
N LEU A 109 -1.24 -2.42 -14.14
CA LEU A 109 -2.63 -2.09 -14.46
C LEU A 109 -3.09 -0.82 -13.75
N THR A 110 -4.20 -0.26 -14.20
CA THR A 110 -4.79 0.96 -13.62
C THR A 110 -5.32 0.69 -12.21
N LEU A 111 -4.83 1.46 -11.23
CA LEU A 111 -5.27 1.45 -9.84
C LEU A 111 -5.76 2.85 -9.45
N GLY A 112 -7.09 3.03 -9.42
CA GLY A 112 -7.69 4.34 -9.17
C GLY A 112 -7.31 5.35 -10.25
N LYS A 113 -6.58 6.41 -9.87
CA LYS A 113 -6.04 7.41 -10.80
C LYS A 113 -4.58 7.12 -11.21
N GLY A 114 -3.96 6.08 -10.67
CA GLY A 114 -2.57 5.71 -10.94
C GLY A 114 -2.46 4.36 -11.65
N ARG A 115 -1.22 3.84 -11.71
CA ARG A 115 -0.91 2.48 -12.16
C ARG A 115 -0.09 1.78 -11.08
N GLY A 116 -0.20 0.47 -11.01
CA GLY A 116 0.62 -0.34 -10.12
C GLY A 116 0.71 -1.79 -10.58
N ALA A 117 1.66 -2.50 -9.98
CA ALA A 117 1.90 -3.90 -10.19
C ALA A 117 2.16 -4.58 -8.83
N LEU A 118 1.86 -5.87 -8.74
CA LEU A 118 2.29 -6.72 -7.63
C LEU A 118 3.40 -7.63 -8.13
N ALA A 119 4.47 -7.72 -7.36
CA ALA A 119 5.65 -8.48 -7.74
C ALA A 119 6.27 -9.20 -6.53
N ALA A 120 7.13 -10.17 -6.84
CA ALA A 120 8.02 -10.88 -5.94
C ALA A 120 9.43 -10.91 -6.55
N ASP A 121 10.46 -11.06 -5.73
CA ASP A 121 11.84 -11.29 -6.18
C ASP A 121 12.08 -12.74 -6.61
#